data_AF-A0A7S4RQ94-F1
#
_entry.id   AF-A0A7S4RQ94-F1
#
_cell.length_a   1.000
_cell.length_b   1.000
_cell.length_c   1.000
_cell.angle_alpha   90.00
_cell.angle_beta   90.00
_cell.angle_gamma   90.00
#
_symmetry.space_group_name_H-M   'P 1'
#
loop_
_entity.id
_entity.type
_entity.pdbx_description
1 polymer ?
#
loop_
_entity_poly.entity_id
_entity_poly.type
_entity_poly.pdbx_seq_one_letter_code
_entity_poly.pdbx_strand_id
1 'polypeptide(L)'
;PYTSLTVAPLKSKARCIEKVETEYDGDFSRLIDIVRASIAVADEDQLICVAKALKNEKIIRLKNRFKEPLFTGYSDALYNVEIEGVICEVQLHVSAIVAHKEENHKYYEYFRSFFAGN
;
A
#
# COMPACT_ATOMS: atom_id res chain seq x y z
N PRO A 1 -2.36 -16.08 1.50
CA PRO A 1 -1.03 -16.61 1.84
C PRO A 1 0.05 -15.79 1.12
N TYR A 2 0.75 -14.94 1.87
CA TYR A 2 1.74 -13.97 1.39
C TYR A 2 3.17 -14.50 1.62
N THR A 3 4.16 -13.95 0.93
CA THR A 3 5.59 -14.32 1.11
C THR A 3 6.13 -13.82 2.44
N SER A 4 5.80 -12.58 2.81
CA SER A 4 6.13 -12.05 4.13
C SER A 4 5.13 -10.99 4.58
N LEU A 5 4.93 -10.93 5.90
CA LEU A 5 4.17 -9.88 6.57
C LEU A 5 5.09 -9.29 7.64
N THR A 6 5.31 -7.98 7.54
CA THR A 6 6.12 -7.23 8.49
C THR A 6 5.27 -6.14 9.10
N VAL A 7 4.94 -6.27 10.38
CA VAL A 7 4.32 -5.18 11.14
C VAL A 7 5.42 -4.22 11.53
N ALA A 8 5.33 -2.98 11.06
CA ALA A 8 6.31 -1.97 11.40
C ALA A 8 6.06 -1.41 12.80
N PRO A 9 7.10 -0.94 13.51
CA PRO A 9 6.90 -0.18 14.72
C PRO A 9 6.08 1.08 14.41
N LEU A 10 5.40 1.57 15.45
CA LEU A 10 4.68 2.84 15.37
C LEU A 10 5.58 3.92 14.79
N LYS A 11 5.01 4.72 13.89
CA LYS A 11 5.74 5.83 13.29
C LYS A 11 6.23 6.77 14.39
N SER A 12 7.51 7.14 14.31
CA SER A 12 8.11 8.00 15.33
C SER A 12 7.47 9.39 15.32
N LYS A 13 7.32 10.00 16.50
CA LYS A 13 6.72 11.33 16.66
C LYS A 13 7.37 12.38 15.76
N ALA A 14 8.70 12.35 15.63
CA ALA A 14 9.44 13.26 14.75
C ALA A 14 9.02 13.12 13.27
N ARG A 15 8.88 11.89 12.78
CA ARG A 15 8.41 11.62 11.41
C ARG A 15 6.94 11.96 11.21
N CYS A 16 6.12 11.84 12.25
CA CYS A 16 4.73 12.28 12.22
C CYS A 16 4.65 13.79 12.04
N ILE A 17 5.41 14.56 12.83
CA ILE A 17 5.47 16.03 12.75
C ILE A 17 5.97 16.46 11.37
N GLU A 18 7.11 15.93 10.92
CA GLU A 18 7.69 16.25 9.61
C GLU A 18 6.69 16.04 8.47
N LYS A 19 5.96 14.92 8.46
CA LYS A 19 4.96 14.62 7.42
C LYS A 19 3.75 15.54 7.49
N VAL A 20 3.29 15.86 8.70
CA VAL A 20 2.16 16.77 8.88
C VAL A 20 2.49 18.18 8.40
N GLU A 21 3.70 18.66 8.68
CA GLU A 21 4.18 19.97 8.22
C GLU A 21 4.39 20.01 6.70
N THR A 22 4.89 18.92 6.11
CA THR A 22 5.23 18.88 4.67
C THR A 22 4.06 18.50 3.76
N GLU A 23 3.19 17.56 4.18
CA GLU A 23 2.13 17.00 3.32
C GLU A 23 0.71 17.40 3.75
N TYR A 24 0.51 17.81 5.00
CA TYR A 24 -0.83 18.04 5.57
C TYR A 24 -1.05 19.44 6.12
N ASP A 25 -0.15 20.40 5.85
CA ASP A 25 -0.27 21.80 6.24
C ASP A 25 -0.56 21.99 7.76
N GLY A 26 0.08 21.16 8.59
CA GLY A 26 -0.09 21.22 10.05
C GLY A 26 -1.27 20.41 10.61
N ASP A 27 -2.11 19.80 9.77
CA ASP A 27 -3.27 19.04 10.22
C ASP A 27 -2.93 17.57 10.59
N PHE A 28 -2.82 17.32 11.89
CA PHE A 28 -2.56 15.99 12.45
C PHE A 28 -3.71 15.00 12.24
N SER A 29 -4.94 15.45 11.99
CA SER A 29 -6.09 14.55 11.76
C SER A 29 -5.97 13.75 10.47
N ARG A 30 -5.11 14.21 9.55
CA ARG A 30 -4.85 13.59 8.24
C ARG A 30 -3.74 12.53 8.27
N LEU A 31 -3.17 12.27 9.44
CA LEU A 31 -2.10 11.30 9.61
C LEU A 31 -2.66 9.87 9.68
N ILE A 32 -2.62 9.20 8.53
CA ILE A 32 -3.24 7.88 8.31
C ILE A 32 -2.25 6.71 8.27
N ASP A 33 -0.98 6.94 8.63
CA ASP A 33 0.11 5.97 8.54
C ASP A 33 0.90 5.80 9.85
N ILE A 34 0.24 6.00 11.00
CA ILE A 34 0.84 5.79 12.33
C ILE A 34 1.09 4.30 12.59
N VAL A 35 0.04 3.50 12.37
CA VAL A 35 0.09 2.03 12.39
C VAL A 35 0.26 1.58 10.96
N ARG A 36 1.27 0.74 10.70
CA ARG A 36 1.56 0.30 9.34
C ARG A 36 2.13 -1.11 9.29
N ALA A 37 1.79 -1.84 8.25
CA ALA A 37 2.32 -3.15 7.96
C ALA A 37 2.67 -3.25 6.48
N SER A 38 3.65 -4.07 6.15
CA SER A 38 4.08 -4.35 4.78
C SER A 38 3.84 -5.83 4.50
N ILE A 39 3.13 -6.11 3.40
CA ILE A 39 2.90 -7.45 2.89
C ILE A 39 3.67 -7.57 1.59
N ALA A 40 4.59 -8.52 1.51
CA ALA A 40 5.28 -8.86 0.28
C ALA A 40 4.70 -10.16 -0.30
N VAL A 41 4.49 -10.16 -1.61
CA VAL A 41 3.99 -11.32 -2.37
C VAL A 41 4.93 -11.65 -3.52
N ALA A 42 5.04 -12.92 -3.86
CA ALA A 42 5.96 -13.39 -4.91
C ALA A 42 5.34 -13.35 -6.31
N ASP A 43 4.03 -13.55 -6.40
CA ASP A 43 3.32 -13.80 -7.66
C ASP A 43 1.93 -13.13 -7.70
N GLU A 44 1.30 -13.21 -8.88
CA GLU A 44 -0.03 -12.64 -9.13
C GLU A 44 -1.13 -13.27 -8.28
N ASP A 45 -1.13 -14.60 -8.10
CA ASP A 45 -2.19 -15.28 -7.36
C ASP A 45 -2.20 -14.86 -5.88
N GLN A 46 -1.02 -14.74 -5.27
CA GLN A 46 -0.85 -14.23 -3.91
C GLN A 46 -1.30 -12.77 -3.82
N LEU A 47 -0.94 -11.95 -4.81
CA LEU A 47 -1.33 -10.55 -4.88
C LEU A 47 -2.85 -10.40 -4.92
N ILE A 48 -3.51 -11.18 -5.78
CA ILE A 48 -4.97 -11.23 -5.92
C ILE A 48 -5.62 -11.66 -4.60
N CYS A 49 -5.09 -12.70 -3.95
CA CYS A 49 -5.62 -13.17 -2.67
C CYS A 49 -5.54 -12.09 -1.58
N VAL A 50 -4.40 -11.40 -1.47
CA VAL A 50 -4.23 -10.33 -0.48
C VAL A 50 -5.11 -9.12 -0.81
N ALA A 51 -5.16 -8.70 -2.07
CA ALA A 51 -6.00 -7.59 -2.49
C ALA A 51 -7.50 -7.87 -2.26
N LYS A 52 -7.97 -9.10 -2.51
CA LYS A 52 -9.34 -9.52 -2.19
C LYS A 52 -9.62 -9.52 -0.69
N ALA A 53 -8.69 -9.99 0.12
CA ALA A 53 -8.83 -9.93 1.57
C ALA A 53 -8.94 -8.49 2.07
N LEU A 54 -8.08 -7.59 1.58
CA LEU A 54 -8.11 -6.16 1.92
C LEU A 54 -9.37 -5.46 1.42
N LYS A 55 -9.97 -5.91 0.30
CA LYS A 55 -11.23 -5.37 -0.24
C LYS A 55 -12.42 -5.61 0.68
N ASN A 56 -12.37 -6.63 1.54
CA ASN A 56 -13.43 -6.90 2.52
C ASN A 56 -13.36 -5.95 3.73
N GLU A 57 -12.23 -5.25 3.92
CA GLU A 57 -12.05 -4.26 4.96
C GLU A 57 -12.56 -2.88 4.52
N LYS A 58 -12.77 -1.98 5.49
CA LYS A 58 -13.14 -0.60 5.22
C LYS A 58 -11.94 0.19 4.69
N ILE A 59 -11.78 0.23 3.37
CA ILE A 59 -10.72 1.01 2.71
C ILE A 59 -11.08 2.50 2.72
N ILE A 60 -10.31 3.30 3.45
CA ILE A 60 -10.42 4.77 3.50
C ILE A 60 -9.72 5.42 2.32
N ARG A 61 -8.56 4.87 1.94
CA ARG A 61 -7.76 5.38 0.83
C ARG A 61 -6.97 4.24 0.20
N LEU A 62 -6.85 4.27 -1.12
CA LEU A 62 -5.93 3.42 -1.86
C LEU A 62 -5.05 4.29 -2.74
N LYS A 63 -3.73 4.21 -2.57
CA LYS A 63 -2.76 4.81 -3.47
C LYS A 63 -2.12 3.70 -4.30
N ASN A 64 -2.56 3.58 -5.54
CA ASN A 64 -1.99 2.63 -6.50
C ASN A 64 -0.74 3.23 -7.16
N ARG A 65 0.45 2.81 -6.74
CA ARG A 65 1.74 3.22 -7.34
C ARG A 65 2.27 2.21 -8.36
N PHE A 66 1.46 1.21 -8.76
CA PHE A 66 1.74 0.39 -9.94
C PHE A 66 1.51 1.17 -11.25
N LYS A 67 0.70 2.23 -11.23
CA LYS A 67 0.41 3.08 -12.40
C LYS A 67 1.56 4.03 -12.77
N GLU A 68 2.27 4.50 -11.76
CA GLU A 68 3.42 5.41 -11.91
C GLU A 68 4.58 4.81 -11.13
N PRO A 69 5.33 3.87 -11.73
CA PRO A 69 6.44 3.24 -11.03
C PRO A 69 7.40 4.31 -10.54
N LEU A 70 7.82 4.21 -9.27
CA LEU A 70 8.86 5.10 -8.74
C LEU A 70 10.11 4.95 -9.61
N PHE A 71 10.89 6.02 -9.76
CA PHE A 71 12.15 6.00 -10.51
C PHE A 71 13.12 4.89 -10.06
N THR A 72 12.94 4.40 -8.83
CA THR A 72 13.66 3.28 -8.22
C THR A 72 13.25 1.89 -8.71
N GLY A 73 12.22 1.77 -9.56
CA GLY A 73 11.70 0.49 -10.08
C GLY A 73 10.76 -0.25 -9.14
N TYR A 74 10.44 0.30 -7.98
CA TYR A 74 9.49 -0.27 -7.04
C TYR A 74 8.05 0.18 -7.36
N SER A 75 7.14 -0.79 -7.40
CA SER A 75 5.70 -0.57 -7.57
C SER A 75 4.95 -1.23 -6.42
N ASP A 76 4.17 -0.43 -5.68
CA ASP A 76 3.41 -0.87 -4.52
C ASP A 76 1.97 -0.31 -4.52
N ALA A 77 1.09 -0.95 -3.77
CA ALA A 77 -0.22 -0.40 -3.43
C ALA A 77 -0.31 -0.12 -1.94
N LEU A 78 -0.63 1.12 -1.60
CA LEU A 78 -0.83 1.55 -0.22
C LEU A 78 -2.32 1.58 0.09
N TYR A 79 -2.77 0.71 0.98
CA TYR A 79 -4.13 0.66 1.48
C TYR A 79 -4.18 1.31 2.85
N ASN A 80 -5.00 2.33 3.02
CA ASN A 80 -5.35 2.82 4.34
C ASN A 80 -6.70 2.21 4.70
N VAL A 81 -6.69 1.27 5.64
CA VAL A 81 -7.87 0.55 6.13
C VAL A 81 -8.23 1.03 7.53
N GLU A 82 -9.51 1.16 7.81
CA GLU A 82 -10.00 1.45 9.17
C GLU A 82 -10.30 0.15 9.90
N ILE A 83 -9.60 -0.08 11.02
CA ILE A 83 -9.78 -1.21 11.90
C ILE A 83 -10.15 -0.64 13.28
N GLU A 84 -11.37 -0.93 13.75
CA GLU A 84 -11.85 -0.49 15.07
C GLU A 84 -11.70 1.03 15.32
N GLY A 85 -11.86 1.85 14.28
CA GLY A 85 -11.72 3.31 14.36
C GLY A 85 -10.29 3.84 14.25
N VAL A 86 -9.29 2.96 14.09
CA VAL A 86 -7.90 3.33 13.82
C VAL A 86 -7.58 3.12 12.35
N ILE A 87 -6.97 4.12 11.71
CA ILE A 87 -6.51 4.00 10.33
C ILE A 87 -5.12 3.37 10.31
N CYS A 88 -5.02 2.23 9.63
CA CYS A 88 -3.80 1.45 9.46
C CYS A 88 -3.38 1.47 7.99
N GLU A 89 -2.10 1.71 7.72
CA GLU A 89 -1.55 1.62 6.37
C GLU A 89 -1.00 0.21 6.10
N VAL A 90 -1.58 -0.50 5.13
CA VAL A 90 -1.08 -1.77 4.61
C VAL A 90 -0.42 -1.53 3.27
N GLN A 91 0.88 -1.84 3.19
CA GLN A 91 1.69 -1.66 2.00
C GLN A 91 1.84 -3.01 1.30
N LEU A 92 1.31 -3.14 0.10
CA LEU A 92 1.37 -4.36 -0.68
C LEU A 92 2.45 -4.27 -1.75
N HIS A 93 3.51 -5.05 -1.57
CA HIS A 93 4.70 -5.07 -2.41
C HIS A 93 4.77 -6.38 -3.19
N VAL A 94 5.16 -6.33 -4.47
CA VAL A 94 5.43 -7.52 -5.27
C VAL A 94 6.94 -7.72 -5.39
N SER A 95 7.45 -8.77 -4.75
CA SER A 95 8.89 -9.06 -4.65
C SER A 95 9.56 -9.30 -6.00
N ALA A 96 8.82 -9.85 -6.98
CA ALA A 96 9.35 -10.19 -8.30
C ALA A 96 9.63 -8.98 -9.21
N ILE A 97 9.08 -7.80 -8.89
CA ILE A 97 9.18 -6.59 -9.75
C ILE A 97 10.61 -6.04 -9.83
N VAL A 98 11.51 -6.39 -8.89
CA VAL A 98 12.91 -5.95 -8.97
C VAL A 98 13.66 -6.61 -10.14
N ALA A 99 13.16 -7.73 -10.69
CA ALA A 99 13.88 -8.45 -11.73
C ALA A 99 13.52 -8.01 -13.16
N HIS A 100 12.25 -7.82 -13.54
CA HIS A 100 11.88 -7.74 -14.97
C HIS A 100 10.89 -6.59 -15.27
N LYS A 101 11.34 -5.62 -16.08
CA LYS A 101 10.57 -4.43 -16.50
C LYS A 101 9.33 -4.74 -17.35
N GLU A 102 9.31 -5.86 -18.07
CA GLU A 102 8.26 -6.19 -19.05
C GLU A 102 6.95 -6.70 -18.41
N GLU A 103 6.98 -7.18 -17.17
CA GLU A 103 5.80 -7.77 -16.51
C GLU A 103 4.89 -6.73 -15.83
N ASN A 104 5.37 -5.50 -15.61
CA ASN A 104 4.61 -4.44 -14.92
C ASN A 104 3.27 -4.09 -15.60
N HIS A 105 3.19 -4.27 -16.92
CA HIS A 105 1.97 -3.94 -17.69
C HIS A 105 0.78 -4.87 -17.39
N LYS A 106 1.03 -6.16 -17.10
CA LYS A 106 -0.01 -7.13 -16.77
C LYS A 106 -0.64 -6.84 -15.41
N TYR A 107 0.21 -6.61 -14.41
CA TYR A 107 -0.24 -6.20 -13.09
C TYR A 107 -0.99 -4.87 -13.17
N TYR A 108 -0.46 -3.88 -13.89
CA TYR A 108 -1.14 -2.61 -14.09
C TYR A 108 -2.57 -2.76 -14.64
N GLU A 109 -2.79 -3.53 -15.70
CA GLU A 109 -4.13 -3.77 -16.26
C GLU A 109 -5.05 -4.52 -15.27
N TYR A 110 -4.52 -5.49 -14.51
CA TYR A 110 -5.28 -6.15 -13.46
C TYR A 110 -5.72 -5.18 -12.35
N PHE A 111 -4.80 -4.36 -11.83
CA PHE A 111 -5.14 -3.35 -10.84
C PHE A 111 -6.10 -2.30 -11.42
N ARG A 112 -5.91 -1.91 -12.68
CA ARG A 112 -6.83 -1.00 -13.35
C ARG A 112 -8.24 -1.56 -13.38
N SER A 113 -8.43 -2.83 -13.75
CA SER A 113 -9.75 -3.47 -13.76
C SER A 113 -10.31 -3.70 -12.35
N PHE A 114 -9.49 -4.19 -11.43
CA PHE A 114 -9.91 -4.55 -10.08
C PHE A 114 -10.27 -3.33 -9.22
N PHE A 115 -9.62 -2.19 -9.46
CA PHE A 115 -9.81 -0.94 -8.73
C PHE A 115 -10.54 0.16 -9.52
N ALA A 116 -10.95 -0.07 -10.77
CA ALA A 116 -11.78 0.88 -11.55
C ALA A 116 -13.19 1.11 -10.96
N GLY A 117 -13.53 0.45 -9.85
CA GLY A 117 -14.83 0.53 -9.18
C GLY A 117 -14.89 1.36 -7.90
N ASN A 118 -13.84 2.12 -7.53
CA ASN A 118 -13.85 3.01 -6.37
C ASN A 118 -13.58 4.47 -6.76
#